data_AF-A0A345C2F5-F1
#
_entry.id   AF-A0A345C2F5-F1
#
_cell.length_a   1.000
_cell.length_b   1.000
_cell.length_c   1.000
_cell.angle_alpha   90.00
_cell.angle_beta   90.00
_cell.angle_gamma   90.00
#
_symmetry.space_group_name_H-M   'P 1'
#
loop_
_entity.id
_entity.type
_entity.pdbx_description
1 polymer ?
#
loop_
_entity_poly.entity_id
_entity_poly.type
_entity_poly.pdbx_seq_one_letter_code
_entity_poly.pdbx_strand_id
1 'polypeptide(L)'
;MHAFRWVYVIVSFIFVGFTFAQFYTAGMAIFESGVHWANHSMLVKLLGSTLPILMLITALIGKLGKWIYLHILSIYVLIILMYATSNLGFEFSFLGSLHPVIGVLLFVLSASNVLLSIKLTRK
;
A
#
# COMPACT_ATOMS: atom_id res chain seq x y z
N MET A 1 11.64 -0.47 -21.56
CA MET A 1 12.62 0.64 -21.42
C MET A 1 13.19 0.61 -20.00
N HIS A 2 14.52 0.64 -19.83
CA HIS A 2 15.14 0.48 -18.50
C HIS A 2 14.76 1.58 -17.50
N ALA A 3 14.54 2.82 -17.95
CA ALA A 3 14.14 3.93 -17.10
C ALA A 3 12.84 3.65 -16.30
N PHE A 4 11.82 3.09 -16.94
CA PHE A 4 10.53 2.79 -16.28
C PHE A 4 10.63 1.71 -15.20
N ARG A 5 11.62 0.82 -15.27
CA ARG A 5 11.88 -0.17 -14.22
C ARG A 5 12.39 0.52 -12.95
N TRP A 6 13.23 1.55 -13.09
CA TRP A 6 13.67 2.37 -11.96
C TRP A 6 12.56 3.29 -11.43
N VAL A 7 11.73 3.87 -12.31
CA VAL A 7 10.54 4.62 -11.87
C VAL A 7 9.62 3.72 -11.04
N TYR A 8 9.40 2.47 -11.46
CA TYR A 8 8.64 1.49 -10.69
C TYR A 8 9.23 1.26 -9.28
N VAL A 9 10.56 1.11 -9.17
CA VAL A 9 11.25 0.94 -7.87
C VAL A 9 10.99 2.15 -6.98
N ILE A 10 11.12 3.38 -7.52
CA ILE A 10 10.88 4.63 -6.78
C ILE A 10 9.43 4.70 -6.30
N VAL A 11 8.45 4.46 -7.18
CA VAL A 11 7.02 4.48 -6.80
C VAL A 11 6.72 3.41 -5.75
N SER A 12 7.32 2.22 -5.88
CA SER A 12 7.16 1.15 -4.88
C SER A 12 7.72 1.55 -3.51
N PHE A 13 8.86 2.26 -3.48
CA PHE A 13 9.44 2.78 -2.24
C PHE A 13 8.56 3.87 -1.60
N ILE A 14 8.03 4.78 -2.42
CA ILE A 14 7.04 5.78 -1.98
C ILE A 14 5.80 5.08 -1.40
N PHE A 15 5.34 3.99 -2.00
CA PHE A 15 4.20 3.22 -1.49
C PHE A 15 4.48 2.59 -0.11
N VAL A 16 5.70 2.09 0.15
CA VAL A 16 6.11 1.64 1.49
C VAL A 16 6.11 2.80 2.50
N GLY A 17 6.65 3.96 2.10
CA GLY A 17 6.61 5.17 2.94
C GLY A 17 5.18 5.61 3.26
N PHE A 18 4.27 5.51 2.27
CA PHE A 18 2.85 5.77 2.45
C PHE A 18 2.20 4.81 3.45
N THR A 19 2.43 3.50 3.34
CA THR A 19 1.86 2.52 4.28
C THR A 19 2.41 2.70 5.70
N PHE A 20 3.68 3.08 5.84
CA PHE A 20 4.23 3.48 7.14
C PHE A 20 3.53 4.74 7.70
N ALA A 21 3.32 5.77 6.88
CA ALA A 21 2.62 6.99 7.28
C ALA A 21 1.16 6.73 7.68
N GLN A 22 0.49 5.75 7.07
CA GLN A 22 -0.84 5.29 7.49
C GLN A 22 -0.84 4.78 8.93
N PHE A 23 0.12 3.93 9.30
CA PHE A 23 0.28 3.45 10.68
C PHE A 23 0.61 4.59 11.65
N TYR A 24 1.54 5.47 11.26
CA TYR A 24 1.93 6.59 12.10
C TYR A 24 0.75 7.53 12.40
N THR A 25 -0.03 7.90 11.38
CA THR A 25 -1.20 8.77 11.54
C THR A 25 -2.33 8.12 12.33
N ALA A 26 -2.54 6.81 12.18
CA ALA A 26 -3.47 6.05 13.04
C ALA A 26 -2.97 6.02 14.49
N GLY A 27 -1.66 5.85 14.71
CA GLY A 27 -1.04 5.91 16.03
C GLY A 27 -1.24 7.27 16.71
N MET A 28 -0.98 8.38 16.01
CA MET A 28 -1.27 9.73 16.52
C MET A 28 -2.76 9.89 16.88
N ALA A 29 -3.66 9.29 16.09
CA ALA A 29 -5.09 9.38 16.37
C ALA A 29 -5.51 8.64 17.66
N ILE A 30 -4.78 7.59 18.04
CA ILE A 30 -5.00 6.80 19.26
C ILE A 30 -4.28 7.43 20.47
N PHE A 31 -3.02 7.81 20.32
CA PHE A 31 -2.14 8.18 21.45
C PHE A 31 -2.06 9.69 21.69
N GLU A 32 -2.37 10.53 20.71
CA GLU A 32 -2.28 11.99 20.83
C GLU A 32 -3.67 12.64 20.80
N SER A 33 -4.39 12.53 19.68
CA SER A 33 -5.71 13.15 19.54
C SER A 33 -6.49 12.56 18.37
N GLY A 34 -7.78 12.29 18.60
CA GLY A 34 -8.69 11.78 17.55
C GLY A 34 -8.82 12.68 16.31
N VAL A 35 -8.39 13.95 16.37
CA VAL A 35 -8.33 14.85 15.19
C VAL A 35 -7.45 14.26 14.07
N HIS A 36 -6.43 13.46 14.41
CA HIS A 36 -5.55 12.86 13.41
C HIS A 36 -6.20 11.75 12.57
N TRP A 37 -7.40 11.28 12.92
CA TRP A 37 -8.19 10.39 12.04
C TRP A 37 -8.51 11.04 10.68
N ALA A 38 -8.67 12.37 10.66
CA ALA A 38 -8.85 13.12 9.42
C ALA A 38 -7.60 13.02 8.52
N ASN A 39 -6.41 13.13 9.10
CA ASN A 39 -5.13 12.99 8.37
C ASN A 39 -4.96 11.58 7.81
N HIS A 40 -5.21 10.56 8.65
CA HIS A 40 -5.16 9.15 8.25
C HIS A 40 -6.09 8.86 7.06
N SER A 41 -7.35 9.27 7.18
CA SER A 41 -8.39 9.08 6.16
C SER A 41 -8.15 9.89 4.88
N MET A 42 -7.60 11.10 5.00
CA MET A 42 -7.26 11.93 3.83
C MET A 42 -6.11 11.32 3.04
N LEU A 43 -5.07 10.84 3.74
CA LEU A 43 -3.88 10.30 3.12
C LEU A 43 -4.20 9.07 2.24
N VAL A 44 -5.09 8.17 2.70
CA VAL A 44 -5.51 7.02 1.89
C VAL A 44 -6.38 7.43 0.70
N LYS A 45 -7.22 8.46 0.81
CA LYS A 45 -8.01 8.99 -0.32
C LYS A 45 -7.13 9.56 -1.42
N LEU A 46 -6.02 10.21 -1.05
CA LEU A 46 -5.09 10.83 -2.00
C LEU A 46 -4.17 9.81 -2.69
N LEU A 47 -3.58 8.91 -1.90
CA LEU A 47 -2.46 8.07 -2.35
C LEU A 47 -2.77 6.58 -2.40
N GLY A 48 -3.84 6.12 -1.74
CA GLY A 48 -4.15 4.70 -1.55
C GLY A 48 -4.35 3.93 -2.85
N SER A 49 -5.08 4.50 -3.81
CA SER A 49 -5.26 3.91 -5.15
C SER A 49 -4.27 4.47 -6.17
N THR A 50 -3.91 5.75 -6.06
CA THR A 50 -3.03 6.45 -7.00
C THR A 50 -1.67 5.77 -7.13
N LEU A 51 -1.01 5.42 -6.01
CA LEU A 51 0.31 4.81 -6.04
C LEU A 51 0.30 3.39 -6.68
N PRO A 52 -0.60 2.45 -6.31
CA PRO A 52 -0.74 1.18 -7.01
C PRO A 52 -1.05 1.30 -8.51
N ILE A 53 -1.82 2.31 -8.93
CA ILE A 53 -2.09 2.56 -10.35
C ILE A 53 -0.79 2.96 -11.07
N LEU A 54 -0.02 3.87 -10.47
CA LEU A 54 1.28 4.27 -11.01
C LEU A 54 2.26 3.09 -11.06
N MET A 55 2.25 2.21 -10.05
CA MET A 55 3.01 0.96 -10.07
C MET A 55 2.59 0.07 -11.25
N LEU A 56 1.29 -0.10 -11.49
CA LEU A 56 0.81 -0.91 -12.62
C LEU A 56 1.24 -0.33 -13.97
N ILE A 57 1.04 0.98 -14.18
CA ILE A 57 1.41 1.68 -15.42
C ILE A 57 2.92 1.53 -15.68
N THR A 58 3.74 1.81 -14.67
CA THR A 58 5.21 1.73 -14.82
C THR A 58 5.69 0.30 -15.00
N ALA A 59 5.03 -0.69 -14.39
CA ALA A 59 5.31 -2.11 -14.63
C ALA A 59 5.00 -2.54 -16.07
N LEU A 60 3.88 -2.10 -16.63
CA LEU A 60 3.48 -2.36 -18.02
C LEU A 60 4.49 -1.78 -19.01
N ILE A 61 4.82 -0.49 -18.88
CA ILE A 61 5.79 0.18 -19.78
C ILE A 61 7.21 -0.39 -19.58
N GLY A 62 7.56 -0.71 -18.34
CA GLY A 62 8.81 -1.35 -17.96
C GLY A 62 8.93 -2.81 -18.40
N LYS A 63 7.83 -3.43 -18.84
CA LYS A 63 7.73 -4.87 -19.17
C LYS A 63 8.29 -5.76 -18.04
N LEU A 64 7.89 -5.47 -16.80
CA LEU A 64 8.34 -6.23 -15.64
C LEU A 64 7.81 -7.67 -15.66
N GLY A 65 8.48 -8.57 -14.94
CA GLY A 65 8.13 -10.00 -14.94
C GLY A 65 6.81 -10.31 -14.24
N LYS A 66 6.23 -11.48 -14.55
CA LYS A 66 4.93 -11.97 -14.02
C LYS A 66 4.74 -11.81 -12.50
N TRP A 67 5.82 -12.00 -11.72
CA TRP A 67 5.79 -11.91 -10.27
C TRP A 67 5.46 -10.51 -9.74
N ILE A 68 5.81 -9.46 -10.49
CA ILE A 68 5.47 -8.07 -10.13
C ILE A 68 3.97 -7.85 -10.26
N TYR A 69 3.35 -8.35 -11.34
CA TYR A 69 1.90 -8.22 -11.51
C TYR A 69 1.12 -8.97 -10.41
N LEU A 70 1.62 -10.13 -9.96
CA LEU A 70 1.02 -10.84 -8.82
C LEU A 70 1.14 -10.05 -7.52
N HIS A 71 2.25 -9.36 -7.27
CA HIS A 71 2.39 -8.48 -6.10
C HIS A 71 1.44 -7.28 -6.19
N ILE A 72 1.34 -6.64 -7.36
CA ILE A 72 0.41 -5.51 -7.57
C ILE A 72 -1.04 -5.96 -7.34
N LEU A 73 -1.44 -7.11 -7.90
CA LEU A 73 -2.77 -7.67 -7.68
C LEU A 73 -3.03 -7.93 -6.19
N SER A 74 -2.06 -8.54 -5.50
CA SER A 74 -2.15 -8.83 -4.07
C SER A 74 -2.26 -7.53 -3.23
N ILE A 75 -1.53 -6.48 -3.60
CA ILE A 75 -1.65 -5.14 -3.00
C ILE A 75 -3.07 -4.59 -3.18
N TYR A 76 -3.65 -4.67 -4.38
CA TYR A 76 -5.03 -4.22 -4.61
C TYR A 76 -6.05 -5.00 -3.79
N VAL A 77 -5.91 -6.32 -3.72
CA VAL A 77 -6.78 -7.16 -2.89
C VAL A 77 -6.71 -6.73 -1.43
N LEU A 78 -5.49 -6.53 -0.90
CA LEU A 78 -5.32 -6.06 0.48
C LEU A 78 -5.90 -4.66 0.70
N ILE A 79 -5.77 -3.73 -0.25
CA ILE A 79 -6.39 -2.40 -0.17
C ILE A 79 -7.93 -2.52 -0.10
N ILE A 80 -8.54 -3.36 -0.94
CA ILE A 80 -9.98 -3.60 -0.89
C ILE A 80 -10.39 -4.15 0.48
N LEU A 81 -9.64 -5.12 1.00
CA LEU A 81 -9.87 -5.67 2.34
C LEU A 81 -9.69 -4.63 3.45
N MET A 82 -8.73 -3.71 3.32
CA MET A 82 -8.55 -2.59 4.26
C MET A 82 -9.78 -1.68 4.30
N TYR A 83 -10.30 -1.29 3.12
CA TYR A 83 -11.52 -0.49 3.03
C TYR A 83 -12.74 -1.24 3.54
N ALA A 84 -12.86 -2.53 3.24
CA ALA A 84 -13.98 -3.34 3.72
C ALA A 84 -13.97 -3.38 5.26
N THR A 85 -12.83 -3.77 5.85
CA THR A 85 -12.70 -3.91 7.30
C THR A 85 -12.79 -2.58 8.05
N SER A 86 -12.28 -1.46 7.49
CA SER A 86 -12.45 -0.15 8.12
C SER A 86 -13.91 0.32 8.14
N ASN A 87 -14.70 0.01 7.10
CA ASN A 87 -16.10 0.43 7.01
C ASN A 87 -17.06 -0.44 7.82
N LEU A 88 -16.68 -1.68 8.19
CA LEU A 88 -17.45 -2.53 9.10
C LEU A 88 -17.51 -1.95 10.53
N GLY A 89 -16.51 -1.14 10.90
CA GLY A 89 -16.54 -0.32 12.11
C GLY A 89 -16.84 -1.09 13.40
N PHE A 90 -17.59 -0.44 14.29
CA PHE A 90 -17.98 -1.01 15.58
C PHE A 90 -19.17 -1.97 15.48
N GLU A 91 -19.95 -1.93 14.39
CA GLU A 91 -21.10 -2.82 14.17
C GLU A 91 -20.67 -4.29 14.05
N PHE A 92 -19.56 -4.53 13.36
CA PHE A 92 -18.93 -5.85 13.25
C PHE A 92 -17.50 -5.80 13.77
N SER A 93 -17.33 -5.40 15.03
CA SER A 93 -16.03 -5.12 15.67
C SER A 93 -14.98 -6.22 15.52
N PHE A 94 -15.38 -7.50 15.54
CA PHE A 94 -14.48 -8.62 15.28
C PHE A 94 -13.86 -8.55 13.87
N LEU A 95 -14.67 -8.33 12.84
CA LEU A 95 -14.19 -8.19 11.46
C LEU A 95 -13.49 -6.85 11.24
N GLY A 96 -13.96 -5.77 11.88
CA GLY A 96 -13.31 -4.46 11.83
C GLY A 96 -11.90 -4.48 12.42
N SER A 97 -11.68 -5.28 13.46
CA SER A 97 -10.36 -5.45 14.10
C SER A 97 -9.30 -6.11 13.20
N LEU A 98 -9.71 -6.71 12.08
CA LEU A 98 -8.77 -7.24 11.08
C LEU A 98 -8.06 -6.14 10.29
N HIS A 99 -8.58 -4.90 10.30
CA HIS A 99 -7.98 -3.78 9.57
C HIS A 99 -6.48 -3.59 9.87
N PRO A 100 -6.02 -3.44 11.13
CA PRO A 100 -4.58 -3.33 11.42
C PRO A 100 -3.78 -4.57 10.99
N VAL A 101 -4.36 -5.77 11.08
CA VAL A 101 -3.70 -7.02 10.65
C VAL A 101 -3.46 -7.02 9.14
N ILE A 102 -4.48 -6.67 8.35
CA ILE A 102 -4.37 -6.52 6.90
C ILE A 102 -3.40 -5.39 6.55
N GLY A 103 -3.36 -4.32 7.35
CA GLY A 103 -2.40 -3.23 7.19
C GLY A 103 -0.96 -3.72 7.32
N VAL A 104 -0.67 -4.61 8.27
CA VAL A 104 0.67 -5.20 8.45
C VAL A 104 1.03 -6.07 7.26
N LEU A 105 0.10 -6.89 6.78
CA LEU A 105 0.29 -7.69 5.57
C LEU A 105 0.57 -6.81 4.34
N LEU A 106 -0.16 -5.70 4.20
CA LEU A 106 0.04 -4.74 3.11
C LEU A 106 1.41 -4.07 3.20
N PHE A 107 1.85 -3.66 4.40
CA PHE A 107 3.18 -3.09 4.61
C PHE A 107 4.28 -4.09 4.26
N VAL A 108 4.21 -5.32 4.79
CA VAL A 108 5.21 -6.38 4.53
C VAL A 108 5.26 -6.71 3.03
N LEU A 109 4.10 -6.88 2.38
CA LEU A 109 4.02 -7.14 0.95
C LEU A 109 4.58 -5.98 0.11
N SER A 110 4.32 -4.73 0.51
CA SER A 110 4.87 -3.56 -0.17
C SER A 110 6.40 -3.51 -0.08
N ALA A 111 6.97 -3.86 1.08
CA ALA A 111 8.42 -3.91 1.27
C ALA A 111 9.06 -5.04 0.45
N SER A 112 8.47 -6.24 0.44
CA SER A 112 8.97 -7.34 -0.40
C SER A 112 8.83 -7.05 -1.90
N ASN A 113 7.79 -6.30 -2.31
CA ASN A 113 7.67 -5.82 -3.69
C ASN A 113 8.84 -4.91 -4.11
N VAL A 114 9.29 -4.01 -3.24
CA VAL A 114 10.50 -3.18 -3.50
C VAL A 114 11.72 -4.08 -3.72
N LEU A 115 11.97 -5.04 -2.83
CA LEU A 115 13.11 -5.96 -2.94
C LEU A 115 13.07 -6.77 -4.24
N LEU A 116 11.88 -7.27 -4.63
CA LEU A 116 11.68 -7.99 -5.88
C LEU A 116 11.93 -7.08 -7.10
N SER A 117 11.44 -5.85 -7.06
CA SER A 117 11.57 -4.90 -8.16
C SER A 117 13.02 -4.50 -8.44
N ILE A 118 13.84 -4.36 -7.40
CA ILE A 118 15.28 -4.08 -7.53
C ILE A 118 15.99 -5.27 -8.18
N LYS A 119 15.70 -6.50 -7.71
CA LYS A 119 16.28 -7.73 -8.28
C LYS A 119 15.94 -7.88 -9.76
N LEU A 120 14.69 -7.60 -10.13
CA LEU A 120 14.25 -7.69 -11.52
C LEU A 120 14.82 -6.56 -12.37
N THR A 121 15.02 -5.35 -11.85
CA THR A 121 15.59 -4.23 -12.64
C THR A 121 17.07 -4.45 -12.99
N ARG A 122 17.78 -5.26 -12.21
CA ARG A 122 19.19 -5.64 -12.46
C ARG A 122 19.37 -6.80 -13.46
N LYS A 123 18.28 -7.43 -13.92
CA LYS A 123 18.25 -8.47 -14.95
C LYS A 123 17.73 -7.92 -16.27
#